data_AF-A0A401QH13-F1
#
_entry.id   AF-A0A401QH13-F1
#
_cell.length_a   1.000
_cell.length_b   1.000
_cell.length_c   1.000
_cell.angle_alpha   90.00
_cell.angle_beta   90.00
_cell.angle_gamma   90.00
#
_symmetry.space_group_name_H-M   'P 1'
#
loop_
_entity.id
_entity.type
_entity.pdbx_description
1 polymer ?
#
loop_
_entity_poly.entity_id
_entity_poly.type
_entity_poly.pdbx_seq_one_letter_code
_entity_poly.pdbx_strand_id
1 'polypeptide(L)'
;LYCTTCSVWLCVLCLVLEHKDHNCCGIRKQIATQKNEFREMLGTVEENERKFSKTQGDLELLIDKLNSGKYNMEELIRARVTAAIEKVKEEEDRLLNELKELHSARIQKLQEDLMRTENVLKRMSASKSLVSQLLRYATEQEVLELQGSIKSALNSLREEKPLNVQMANTVIDFQECWVYPEKLLGNLIITKCE
;
A
#
# COMPACT_ATOMS: atom_id res chain seq x y z
N LEU A 1 65.20 48.54 -32.07
CA LEU A 1 64.44 49.18 -30.96
C LEU A 1 63.01 48.64 -31.00
N TYR A 2 62.21 48.83 -29.96
CA TYR A 2 60.81 48.42 -29.96
C TYR A 2 59.93 49.63 -29.70
N CYS A 3 58.90 49.84 -30.53
CA CYS A 3 57.91 50.88 -30.30
C CYS A 3 56.76 50.29 -29.49
N THR A 4 56.57 50.74 -28.25
CA THR A 4 55.50 50.25 -27.38
C THR A 4 54.14 50.82 -27.76
N THR A 5 54.09 51.97 -28.44
CA THR A 5 52.85 52.55 -28.96
C THR A 5 52.26 51.72 -30.10
N CYS A 6 53.11 51.24 -31.02
CA CYS A 6 52.68 50.49 -32.20
C CYS A 6 52.86 48.97 -32.07
N SER A 7 53.49 48.52 -30.99
CA SER A 7 53.81 47.12 -30.71
C SER A 7 54.69 46.42 -31.76
N VAL A 8 55.58 47.15 -32.42
CA VAL A 8 56.43 46.64 -33.52
C VAL A 8 57.93 46.79 -33.26
N TRP A 9 58.72 45.94 -33.93
CA TRP A 9 60.18 46.00 -33.95
C TRP A 9 60.63 47.07 -34.96
N LEU A 10 61.62 47.88 -34.57
CA LEU A 10 62.12 48.98 -35.39
C LEU A 10 63.63 48.87 -35.66
N CYS A 11 64.03 49.19 -36.89
CA CYS A 11 65.41 49.60 -37.20
C CYS A 11 65.63 51.09 -36.85
N VAL A 12 66.87 51.57 -36.94
CA VAL A 12 67.20 52.97 -36.62
C VAL A 12 66.51 53.96 -37.57
N LEU A 13 66.35 53.59 -38.85
CA LEU A 13 65.72 54.45 -39.86
C LEU A 13 64.22 54.66 -39.57
N CYS A 14 63.47 53.59 -39.30
CA CYS A 14 62.04 53.68 -38.97
C CYS A 14 61.79 54.50 -37.70
N LEU A 15 62.69 54.45 -36.71
CA LEU A 15 62.56 55.27 -35.51
C LEU A 15 62.59 56.77 -35.84
N VAL A 16 63.52 57.20 -36.68
CA VAL A 16 63.73 58.63 -36.99
C VAL A 16 62.65 59.16 -37.93
N LEU A 17 62.22 58.37 -38.90
CA LEU A 17 61.28 58.81 -39.94
C LEU A 17 59.81 58.73 -39.51
N GLU A 18 59.43 57.66 -38.81
CA GLU A 18 58.01 57.32 -38.63
C GLU A 18 57.58 57.20 -37.16
N HIS A 19 58.52 56.96 -36.24
CA HIS A 19 58.22 56.73 -34.81
C HIS A 19 58.91 57.73 -33.87
N LYS A 20 59.26 58.92 -34.37
CA LYS A 20 60.04 59.93 -33.63
C LYS A 20 59.35 60.38 -32.34
N ASP A 21 58.03 60.52 -32.39
CA ASP A 21 57.19 60.98 -31.26
C ASP A 21 56.51 59.81 -30.53
N HIS A 22 56.85 58.55 -30.85
CA HIS A 22 56.29 57.37 -30.21
C HIS A 22 57.15 56.89 -29.04
N ASN A 23 56.51 56.20 -28.08
CA ASN A 23 57.24 55.61 -26.98
C ASN A 23 58.05 54.40 -27.48
N CYS A 24 59.37 54.49 -27.39
CA CYS A 24 60.29 53.47 -27.88
C CYS A 24 61.29 53.08 -26.79
N CYS A 25 61.59 51.79 -26.71
CA CYS A 25 62.52 51.25 -25.73
C CYS A 25 63.50 50.24 -26.35
N GLY A 26 64.51 49.86 -25.57
CA GLY A 26 65.43 48.80 -25.94
C GLY A 26 64.72 47.45 -26.01
N ILE A 27 64.97 46.70 -27.09
CA ILE A 27 64.35 45.39 -27.34
C ILE A 27 64.55 44.45 -26.14
N ARG A 28 65.75 44.40 -25.56
CA ARG A 28 66.05 43.54 -24.40
C ARG A 28 65.20 43.91 -23.18
N LYS A 29 64.98 45.21 -22.95
CA LYS A 29 64.12 45.71 -21.85
C LYS A 29 62.67 45.31 -22.08
N GLN A 30 62.15 45.52 -23.30
CA GLN A 30 60.77 45.12 -23.63
C GLN A 30 60.55 43.62 -23.48
N ILE A 31 61.47 42.80 -23.99
CA ILE A 31 61.39 41.33 -23.87
C ILE A 31 61.37 40.93 -22.39
N ALA A 32 62.18 41.55 -21.55
CA ALA A 32 62.18 41.27 -20.12
C ALA A 32 60.84 41.64 -19.47
N THR A 33 60.28 42.82 -19.79
CA THR A 33 58.95 43.25 -19.31
C THR A 33 57.86 42.28 -19.74
N GLN A 34 57.76 41.97 -21.03
CA GLN A 34 56.75 41.04 -21.57
C GLN A 34 56.89 39.63 -20.99
N LYS A 35 58.13 39.12 -20.82
CA LYS A 35 58.35 37.82 -20.16
C LYS A 35 57.90 37.80 -18.70
N ASN A 36 58.06 38.92 -17.98
CA ASN A 36 57.58 39.02 -16.61
C ASN A 36 56.05 39.08 -16.56
N GLU A 37 55.43 39.90 -17.41
CA GLU A 37 53.96 39.96 -17.56
C GLU A 37 53.36 38.58 -17.88
N PHE A 38 53.94 37.85 -18.85
CA PHE A 38 53.51 36.49 -19.16
C PHE A 38 53.69 35.52 -18.00
N ARG A 39 54.75 35.66 -17.19
CA ARG A 39 54.96 34.80 -16.02
C ARG A 39 53.90 35.05 -14.94
N GLU A 40 53.53 36.30 -14.70
CA GLU A 40 52.46 36.66 -13.77
C GLU A 40 51.09 36.16 -14.24
N MET A 41 50.78 36.36 -15.53
CA MET A 41 49.56 35.84 -16.14
C MET A 41 49.51 34.31 -16.09
N LEU A 42 50.60 33.63 -16.42
CA LEU A 42 50.68 32.16 -16.36
C LEU A 42 50.46 31.66 -14.93
N GLY A 43 51.11 32.26 -13.93
CA GLY A 43 50.89 31.88 -12.52
C GLY A 43 49.45 32.06 -12.07
N THR A 44 48.75 33.08 -12.59
CA THR A 44 47.31 33.29 -12.33
C THR A 44 46.46 32.22 -13.00
N VAL A 45 46.77 31.84 -14.24
CA VAL A 45 46.08 30.76 -14.96
C VAL A 45 46.26 29.43 -14.25
N GLU A 46 47.47 29.08 -13.83
CA GLU A 46 47.76 27.84 -13.09
C GLU A 46 47.02 27.79 -11.75
N GLU A 47 46.91 28.91 -11.02
CA GLU A 47 46.13 28.97 -9.79
C GLU A 47 44.62 28.81 -10.06
N ASN A 48 44.12 29.41 -11.13
CA ASN A 48 42.72 29.23 -11.52
C ASN A 48 42.45 27.79 -11.94
N GLU A 49 43.33 27.17 -12.74
CA GLU A 49 43.22 25.76 -13.13
C GLU A 49 43.08 24.86 -11.89
N ARG A 50 43.95 25.03 -10.88
CA ARG A 50 43.84 24.30 -9.61
C ARG A 50 42.50 24.48 -8.92
N LYS A 51 41.96 25.70 -8.87
CA LYS A 51 40.64 25.99 -8.29
C LYS A 51 39.52 25.30 -9.07
N PHE A 52 39.53 25.42 -10.39
CA PHE A 52 38.52 24.81 -11.25
C PHE A 52 38.57 23.27 -11.19
N SER A 53 39.75 22.66 -11.18
CA SER A 53 39.89 21.20 -11.00
C SER A 53 39.36 20.73 -9.66
N LYS A 54 39.59 21.49 -8.59
CA LYS A 54 39.00 21.19 -7.27
C LYS A 54 37.47 21.29 -7.31
N THR A 55 36.93 22.38 -7.85
CA THR A 55 35.47 22.57 -7.98
C THR A 55 34.84 21.49 -8.86
N GLN A 56 35.51 21.05 -9.92
CA GLN A 56 35.04 19.93 -10.74
C GLN A 56 34.90 18.66 -9.91
N GLY A 57 35.93 18.29 -9.15
CA GLY A 57 35.86 17.11 -8.26
C GLY A 57 34.77 17.22 -7.21
N ASP A 58 34.60 18.40 -6.60
CA ASP A 58 33.52 18.64 -5.63
C ASP A 58 32.12 18.49 -6.28
N LEU A 59 31.95 18.95 -7.52
CA LEU A 59 30.71 18.81 -8.29
C LEU A 59 30.41 17.35 -8.66
N GLU A 60 31.42 16.60 -9.10
CA GLU A 60 31.29 15.16 -9.41
C GLU A 60 30.85 14.38 -8.16
N LEU A 61 31.47 14.63 -7.00
CA LEU A 61 31.09 14.03 -5.73
C LEU A 61 29.65 14.40 -5.32
N LEU A 62 29.22 15.64 -5.55
CA LEU A 62 27.86 16.07 -5.26
C LEU A 62 26.84 15.33 -6.14
N ILE A 63 27.13 15.17 -7.43
CA ILE A 63 26.30 14.42 -8.38
C ILE A 63 26.17 12.96 -7.93
N ASP A 64 27.27 12.30 -7.57
CA ASP A 64 27.25 10.91 -7.09
C ASP A 64 26.44 10.76 -5.80
N LYS A 65 26.58 11.72 -4.87
CA LYS A 65 25.80 11.74 -3.63
C LYS A 65 24.31 11.94 -3.89
N LEU A 66 23.93 12.80 -4.84
CA LEU A 66 22.53 13.00 -5.20
C LEU A 66 21.94 11.76 -5.87
N ASN A 67 22.68 11.10 -6.77
CA ASN A 67 22.23 9.88 -7.44
C ASN A 67 22.04 8.73 -6.46
N SER A 68 23.01 8.49 -5.58
CA SER A 68 22.90 7.47 -4.52
C SER A 68 21.78 7.79 -3.53
N GLY A 69 21.63 9.05 -3.13
CA GLY A 69 20.52 9.50 -2.29
C GLY A 69 19.15 9.25 -2.93
N LYS A 70 19.01 9.57 -4.22
CA LYS A 70 17.79 9.28 -4.99
C LYS A 70 17.48 7.79 -5.02
N TYR A 71 18.46 6.96 -5.38
CA TYR A 71 18.29 5.50 -5.44
C TYR A 71 17.82 4.93 -4.10
N ASN A 72 18.46 5.32 -3.00
CA ASN A 72 18.09 4.88 -1.65
C ASN A 72 16.66 5.32 -1.28
N MET A 73 16.27 6.53 -1.67
CA MET A 73 14.92 7.04 -1.43
C MET A 73 13.87 6.26 -2.22
N GLU A 74 14.14 5.94 -3.49
CA GLU A 74 13.25 5.12 -4.31
C GLU A 74 13.07 3.72 -3.71
N GLU A 75 14.14 3.08 -3.26
CA GLU A 75 14.08 1.77 -2.60
C GLU A 75 13.27 1.83 -1.30
N LEU A 76 13.45 2.88 -0.49
CA LEU A 76 12.65 3.07 0.72
C LEU A 76 11.16 3.26 0.39
N ILE A 77 10.83 4.05 -0.63
CA ILE A 77 9.44 4.23 -1.08
C ILE A 77 8.84 2.90 -1.51
N ARG A 78 9.56 2.12 -2.34
CA ARG A 78 9.12 0.78 -2.79
C ARG A 78 8.90 -0.15 -1.60
N ALA A 79 9.85 -0.22 -0.67
CA ALA A 79 9.74 -1.05 0.52
C ALA A 79 8.54 -0.67 1.41
N ARG A 80 8.27 0.63 1.57
CA ARG A 80 7.10 1.11 2.33
C ARG A 80 5.79 0.71 1.67
N VAL A 81 5.70 0.80 0.34
CA VAL A 81 4.51 0.35 -0.42
C VAL A 81 4.32 -1.15 -0.27
N THR A 82 5.38 -1.95 -0.43
CA THR A 82 5.32 -3.41 -0.24
C THR A 82 4.82 -3.76 1.16
N ALA A 83 5.39 -3.15 2.21
CA ALA A 83 4.96 -3.38 3.58
C ALA A 83 3.50 -2.96 3.83
N ALA A 84 3.01 -1.91 3.17
CA ALA A 84 1.61 -1.52 3.27
C ALA A 84 0.70 -2.55 2.58
N ILE A 85 1.07 -3.05 1.41
CA ILE A 85 0.33 -4.11 0.70
C ILE A 85 0.28 -5.39 1.54
N GLU A 86 1.39 -5.79 2.16
CA GLU A 86 1.44 -6.96 3.04
C GLU A 86 0.45 -6.83 4.20
N LYS A 87 0.42 -5.69 4.89
CA LYS A 87 -0.56 -5.44 5.96
C LYS A 87 -2.01 -5.47 5.48
N VAL A 88 -2.28 -4.94 4.28
CA VAL A 88 -3.62 -5.00 3.69
C VAL A 88 -4.02 -6.45 3.40
N LYS A 89 -3.09 -7.27 2.90
CA LYS A 89 -3.33 -8.70 2.66
C LYS A 89 -3.55 -9.48 3.95
N GLU A 90 -2.77 -9.19 5.00
CA GLU A 90 -2.99 -9.81 6.32
C GLU A 90 -4.39 -9.49 6.86
N GLU A 91 -4.86 -8.26 6.69
CA GLU A 91 -6.19 -7.84 7.11
C GLU A 91 -7.30 -8.47 6.23
N GLU A 92 -7.05 -8.61 4.92
CA GLU A 92 -7.91 -9.38 4.01
C GLU A 92 -8.06 -10.82 4.50
N ASP A 93 -6.95 -11.51 4.74
CA ASP A 93 -6.96 -12.89 5.22
C ASP A 93 -7.68 -13.02 6.57
N ARG A 94 -7.48 -12.06 7.49
CA ARG A 94 -8.18 -12.01 8.77
C ARG A 94 -9.68 -11.89 8.59
N LEU A 95 -10.15 -10.94 7.77
CA LEU A 95 -11.57 -10.72 7.49
C LEU A 95 -12.20 -11.92 6.78
N LEU A 96 -11.50 -12.54 5.82
CA LEU A 96 -11.97 -13.73 5.12
C LEU A 96 -12.12 -14.94 6.05
N ASN A 97 -11.20 -15.10 7.00
CA ASN A 97 -11.29 -16.16 8.00
C ASN A 97 -12.43 -15.91 8.98
N GLU A 98 -12.59 -14.67 9.47
CA GLU A 98 -13.70 -14.28 10.33
C GLU A 98 -15.06 -14.50 9.63
N LEU A 99 -15.16 -14.15 8.34
CA LEU A 99 -16.35 -14.41 7.53
C LEU A 99 -16.66 -15.90 7.43
N LYS A 100 -15.65 -16.74 7.16
CA LYS A 100 -15.83 -18.20 7.07
C LYS A 100 -16.33 -18.78 8.39
N GLU A 101 -15.71 -18.39 9.50
CA GLU A 101 -16.10 -18.84 10.84
C GLU A 101 -17.55 -18.44 11.13
N LEU A 102 -17.88 -17.15 10.97
CA LEU A 102 -19.22 -16.64 11.23
C LEU A 102 -20.28 -17.30 10.35
N HIS A 103 -19.99 -17.45 9.06
CA HIS A 103 -20.87 -18.11 8.11
C HIS A 103 -21.08 -19.60 8.49
N SER A 104 -20.02 -20.33 8.77
CA SER A 104 -20.10 -21.75 9.14
C SER A 104 -20.90 -21.98 10.41
N ALA A 105 -20.65 -21.17 11.46
CA ALA A 105 -21.41 -21.22 12.70
C ALA A 105 -22.90 -20.93 12.45
N ARG A 106 -23.22 -19.98 11.56
CA ARG A 106 -24.61 -19.64 11.24
C ARG A 106 -25.32 -20.76 10.48
N ILE A 107 -24.65 -21.32 9.47
CA ILE A 107 -25.20 -22.45 8.69
C ILE A 107 -25.41 -23.66 9.59
N GLN A 108 -24.44 -23.99 10.44
CA GLN A 108 -24.57 -25.09 11.40
C GLN A 108 -25.80 -24.88 12.29
N LYS A 109 -26.00 -23.67 12.80
CA LYS A 109 -27.16 -23.37 13.64
C LYS A 109 -28.49 -23.56 12.90
N LEU A 110 -28.58 -23.11 11.65
CA LEU A 110 -29.75 -23.30 10.81
C LEU A 110 -29.99 -24.78 10.48
N GLN A 111 -28.94 -25.57 10.28
CA GLN A 111 -29.04 -27.01 10.05
C GLN A 111 -29.56 -27.76 11.28
N GLU A 112 -29.11 -27.39 12.49
CA GLU A 112 -29.64 -27.93 13.74
C GLU A 112 -31.13 -27.61 13.92
N ASP A 113 -31.51 -26.36 13.67
CA ASP A 113 -32.90 -25.90 13.76
C ASP A 113 -33.81 -26.58 12.71
N LEU A 114 -33.29 -26.81 11.50
CA LEU A 114 -33.95 -27.58 10.45
C LEU A 114 -34.15 -29.03 10.88
N MET A 115 -33.10 -29.70 11.37
CA MET A 115 -33.16 -31.10 11.82
C MET A 115 -34.16 -31.27 12.97
N ARG A 116 -34.17 -30.33 13.92
CA ARG A 116 -35.16 -30.33 15.00
C ARG A 116 -36.58 -30.23 14.46
N THR A 117 -36.81 -29.33 13.50
CA THR A 117 -38.12 -29.12 12.88
C THR A 117 -38.57 -30.36 12.11
N GLU A 118 -37.69 -30.98 11.33
CA GLU A 118 -37.98 -32.23 10.62
C GLU A 118 -38.35 -33.38 11.57
N ASN A 119 -37.66 -33.48 12.71
CA ASN A 119 -37.96 -34.50 13.71
C ASN A 119 -39.34 -34.29 14.35
N VAL A 120 -39.73 -33.05 14.63
CA VAL A 120 -41.09 -32.74 15.11
C VAL A 120 -42.13 -33.10 14.05
N LEU A 121 -41.89 -32.76 12.78
CA LEU A 121 -42.79 -33.11 11.67
C LEU A 121 -42.94 -34.63 11.50
N LYS A 122 -41.84 -35.39 11.57
CA LYS A 122 -41.87 -36.86 11.52
C LYS A 122 -42.71 -37.44 12.65
N ARG A 123 -42.51 -36.96 13.89
CA ARG A 123 -43.32 -37.36 15.06
C ARG A 123 -44.79 -37.05 14.86
N MET A 124 -45.12 -35.84 14.42
CA MET A 124 -46.50 -35.43 14.12
C MET A 124 -47.15 -36.32 13.05
N SER A 125 -46.44 -36.60 11.96
CA SER A 125 -46.93 -37.47 10.88
C SER A 125 -47.18 -38.90 11.37
N ALA A 126 -46.24 -39.47 12.12
CA ALA A 126 -46.36 -40.81 12.69
C ALA A 126 -47.53 -40.90 13.68
N SER A 127 -47.64 -39.95 14.62
CA SER A 127 -48.73 -39.89 15.59
C SER A 127 -50.08 -39.71 14.89
N LYS A 128 -50.16 -38.85 13.87
CA LYS A 128 -51.37 -38.67 13.06
C LYS A 128 -51.79 -39.99 12.40
N SER A 129 -50.86 -40.69 11.75
CA SER A 129 -51.13 -41.96 11.09
C SER A 129 -51.61 -43.02 12.09
N LEU A 130 -50.88 -43.19 13.20
CA LEU A 130 -51.19 -44.18 14.23
C LEU A 130 -52.57 -43.94 14.84
N VAL A 131 -52.88 -42.71 15.24
CA VAL A 131 -54.18 -42.36 15.84
C VAL A 131 -55.30 -42.52 14.82
N SER A 132 -55.06 -42.18 13.55
CA SER A 132 -56.05 -42.39 12.48
C SER A 132 -56.36 -43.88 12.26
N GLN A 133 -55.34 -44.75 12.33
CA GLN A 133 -55.52 -46.20 12.23
C GLN A 133 -56.24 -46.76 13.46
N LEU A 134 -55.85 -46.33 14.67
CA LEU A 134 -56.50 -46.73 15.91
C LEU A 134 -57.99 -46.38 15.90
N LEU A 135 -58.34 -45.15 15.49
CA LEU A 135 -59.73 -44.71 15.38
C LEU A 135 -60.55 -45.51 14.35
N ARG A 136 -59.92 -46.09 13.33
CA ARG A 136 -60.62 -46.82 12.27
C ARG A 136 -60.75 -48.31 12.54
N TYR A 137 -59.80 -48.90 13.25
CA TYR A 137 -59.63 -50.36 13.29
C TYR A 137 -59.44 -50.95 14.68
N ALA A 138 -59.15 -50.16 15.71
CA ALA A 138 -58.92 -50.71 17.04
C ALA A 138 -60.23 -51.15 17.71
N THR A 139 -60.12 -52.16 18.55
CA THR A 139 -61.21 -52.61 19.42
C THR A 139 -61.43 -51.64 20.58
N GLU A 140 -62.61 -51.68 21.20
CA GLU A 140 -62.92 -50.84 22.36
C GLU A 140 -61.94 -51.05 23.53
N GLN A 141 -61.47 -52.28 23.73
CA GLN A 141 -60.48 -52.61 24.75
C GLN A 141 -59.10 -51.97 24.45
N GLU A 142 -58.59 -52.12 23.22
CA GLU A 142 -57.30 -51.51 22.83
C GLU A 142 -57.32 -49.99 22.96
N VAL A 143 -58.45 -49.36 22.63
CA VAL A 143 -58.63 -47.91 22.80
C VAL A 143 -58.55 -47.52 24.28
N LEU A 144 -59.21 -48.27 25.18
CA LEU A 144 -59.19 -47.99 26.62
C LEU A 144 -57.81 -48.24 27.25
N GLU A 145 -57.08 -49.25 26.80
CA GLU A 145 -55.73 -49.56 27.29
C GLU A 145 -54.70 -48.51 26.85
N LEU A 146 -54.76 -48.06 25.59
CA LEU A 146 -53.76 -47.15 25.01
C LEU A 146 -54.06 -45.66 25.22
N GLN A 147 -55.26 -45.30 25.71
CA GLN A 147 -55.72 -43.90 25.76
C GLN A 147 -54.77 -42.96 26.50
N GLY A 148 -54.13 -43.41 27.59
CA GLY A 148 -53.28 -42.56 28.42
C GLY A 148 -52.02 -42.13 27.67
N SER A 149 -51.35 -43.10 27.07
CA SER A 149 -50.15 -42.89 26.25
C SER A 149 -50.44 -42.03 25.02
N ILE A 150 -51.57 -42.28 24.35
CA ILE A 150 -51.97 -41.51 23.15
C ILE A 150 -52.30 -40.06 23.51
N LYS A 151 -53.12 -39.83 24.55
CA LYS A 151 -53.46 -38.47 25.00
C LYS A 151 -52.22 -37.70 25.42
N SER A 152 -51.30 -38.34 26.15
CA SER A 152 -50.03 -37.74 26.54
C SER A 152 -49.20 -37.32 25.32
N ALA A 153 -48.95 -38.24 24.39
CA ALA A 153 -48.16 -37.96 23.19
C ALA A 153 -48.78 -36.85 22.30
N LEU A 154 -50.11 -36.87 22.12
CA LEU A 154 -50.82 -35.84 21.35
C LEU A 154 -50.78 -34.48 22.04
N ASN A 155 -50.93 -34.42 23.37
CA ASN A 155 -50.84 -33.17 24.12
C ASN A 155 -49.43 -32.57 24.01
N SER A 156 -48.37 -33.39 24.13
CA SER A 156 -47.00 -32.91 23.93
C SER A 156 -46.79 -32.34 22.53
N LEU A 157 -47.31 -32.99 21.48
CA LEU A 157 -47.22 -32.46 20.11
C LEU A 157 -48.07 -31.21 19.88
N ARG A 158 -49.21 -31.07 20.58
CA ARG A 158 -50.08 -29.89 20.51
C ARG A 158 -49.42 -28.65 21.11
N GLU A 159 -48.53 -28.85 22.09
CA GLU A 159 -47.80 -27.77 22.76
C GLU A 159 -46.51 -27.34 22.04
N GLU A 160 -46.00 -28.15 21.12
CA GLU A 160 -44.86 -27.78 20.26
C GLU A 160 -45.19 -26.53 19.44
N LYS A 161 -44.29 -25.55 19.44
CA LYS A 161 -44.42 -24.33 18.64
C LYS A 161 -43.34 -24.30 17.56
N PRO A 162 -43.68 -23.91 16.32
CA PRO A 162 -42.69 -23.74 15.27
C PRO A 162 -41.69 -22.65 15.66
N LEU A 163 -40.44 -22.82 15.22
CA LEU A 163 -39.42 -21.78 15.37
C LEU A 163 -39.80 -20.55 14.55
N ASN A 164 -39.60 -19.37 15.12
CA ASN A 164 -39.79 -18.11 14.40
C ASN A 164 -38.55 -17.80 13.56
N VAL A 165 -38.59 -18.16 12.28
CA VAL A 165 -37.50 -17.97 11.33
C VAL A 165 -37.20 -16.48 11.08
N GLN A 166 -38.20 -15.60 11.13
CA GLN A 166 -38.00 -14.16 10.90
C GLN A 166 -37.15 -13.51 12.00
N MET A 167 -37.26 -13.97 13.24
CA MET A 167 -36.40 -13.49 14.33
C MET A 167 -34.94 -13.95 14.21
N ALA A 168 -34.68 -14.95 13.37
CA ALA A 168 -33.35 -15.48 13.07
C ALA A 168 -32.82 -15.02 11.70
N ASN A 169 -33.50 -14.11 10.99
CA ASN A 169 -33.03 -13.65 9.70
C ASN A 169 -31.94 -12.57 9.88
N THR A 170 -30.69 -12.99 9.84
CA THR A 170 -29.53 -12.11 9.97
C THR A 170 -28.60 -12.28 8.79
N VAL A 171 -28.19 -11.16 8.19
CA VAL A 171 -27.23 -11.11 7.09
C VAL A 171 -25.88 -10.69 7.64
N ILE A 172 -24.81 -11.30 7.12
CA ILE A 172 -23.45 -10.83 7.36
C ILE A 172 -23.17 -9.76 6.30
N ASP A 173 -22.88 -8.55 6.73
CA ASP A 173 -22.59 -7.42 5.87
C ASP A 173 -21.16 -6.92 6.10
N PHE A 174 -20.58 -6.28 5.10
CA PHE A 174 -19.23 -5.72 5.16
C PHE A 174 -19.30 -4.19 5.14
N GLN A 175 -18.83 -3.58 6.23
CA GLN A 175 -18.75 -2.13 6.34
C GLN A 175 -17.33 -1.65 6.07
N GLU A 176 -17.14 -1.00 4.92
CA GLU A 176 -15.87 -0.38 4.52
C GLU A 176 -15.44 0.73 5.50
N CYS A 177 -14.14 0.86 5.76
CA CYS A 177 -13.58 1.95 6.54
C CYS A 177 -12.46 2.67 5.77
N TRP A 178 -12.69 3.93 5.43
CA TRP A 178 -11.78 4.72 4.60
C TRP A 178 -10.84 5.65 5.41
N VAL A 179 -10.97 5.68 6.75
CA VAL A 179 -10.54 6.85 7.54
C VAL A 179 -9.33 6.61 8.46
N TYR A 180 -8.91 5.38 8.76
CA TYR A 180 -7.77 5.15 9.66
C TYR A 180 -6.86 3.96 9.28
N PRO A 181 -5.52 4.10 9.40
CA PRO A 181 -4.56 3.04 9.09
C PRO A 181 -4.60 1.83 10.05
N GLU A 182 -5.38 1.90 11.13
CA GLU A 182 -5.57 0.78 12.08
C GLU A 182 -6.65 -0.21 11.65
N LYS A 183 -7.56 0.20 10.75
CA LYS A 183 -8.60 -0.64 10.15
C LYS A 183 -8.64 -0.38 8.65
N LEU A 184 -7.69 -0.97 7.94
CA LEU A 184 -7.35 -0.66 6.54
C LEU A 184 -8.48 -0.97 5.55
N LEU A 185 -9.38 -1.91 5.87
CA LEU A 185 -10.43 -2.38 4.96
C LEU A 185 -11.85 -2.14 5.49
N GLY A 186 -12.12 -2.47 6.75
CA GLY A 186 -13.48 -2.41 7.28
C GLY A 186 -13.73 -3.37 8.43
N ASN A 187 -15.00 -3.61 8.76
CA ASN A 187 -15.41 -4.65 9.71
C ASN A 187 -16.60 -5.44 9.17
N LEU A 188 -16.73 -6.69 9.59
CA LEU A 188 -17.95 -7.46 9.39
C LEU A 188 -18.97 -7.09 10.46
N ILE A 189 -20.23 -6.95 10.04
CA ILE A 189 -21.35 -6.65 10.94
C ILE A 189 -22.49 -7.63 10.68
N ILE A 190 -23.25 -7.94 11.74
CA ILE A 190 -24.45 -8.77 11.65
C ILE A 190 -25.66 -7.86 11.73
N THR A 191 -26.45 -7.82 10.66
CA THR A 191 -27.66 -7.01 10.58
C THR A 191 -28.89 -7.92 10.53
N LYS A 192 -30.03 -7.43 11.05
CA LYS A 192 -31.31 -8.11 10.87
C LYS A 192 -31.85 -7.78 9.49
N CYS A 193 -32.35 -8.78 8.78
CA CYS A 193 -33.01 -8.57 7.50
C CYS A 193 -34.44 -8.05 7.77
N GLU A 194 -34.76 -6.87 7.23
CA GLU A 194 -36.11 -6.26 7.27
C GLU A 194 -37.13 -7.04 6.43
#